data_AF-A0A0H3ZY67-F1
#
_entry.id   AF-A0A0H3ZY67-F1
#
_cell.length_a   1.000
_cell.length_b   1.000
_cell.length_c   1.000
_cell.angle_alpha   90.00
_cell.angle_beta   90.00
_cell.angle_gamma   90.00
#
_symmetry.space_group_name_H-M   'P 1'
#
loop_
_entity.id
_entity.type
_entity.pdbx_description
1 polymer ?
#
loop_
_entity_poly.entity_id
_entity_poly.type
_entity_poly.pdbx_seq_one_letter_code
_entity_poly.pdbx_strand_id
1 'polypeptide(L)'
;MAAQKGFNPYQIAVSSIEKAISERKEKLKEQAEAESISTNDALRADLFFQLGRAESKCELYSGEKLKEAKSQLADLRRKAKLIDDAWSEKKTKLIFKWEEEIEELEMALRQVNRLFRDHQDKLELFSHRKG
;
A
#
# COMPACT_ATOMS: atom_id res chain seq x y z
N MET A 1 15.45 -0.95 -35.31
CA MET A 1 16.44 -0.28 -34.43
C MET A 1 15.78 -0.06 -33.08
N ALA A 2 16.25 -0.75 -32.04
CA ALA A 2 15.75 -0.52 -30.69
C ALA A 2 16.20 0.86 -30.23
N ALA A 3 15.26 1.77 -29.94
CA ALA A 3 15.57 3.03 -29.30
C ALA A 3 16.34 2.72 -28.01
N GLN A 4 17.62 3.12 -27.94
CA GLN A 4 18.35 3.14 -26.67
C GLN A 4 17.50 3.96 -25.72
N LYS A 5 16.91 3.31 -24.69
CA LYS A 5 16.32 4.02 -23.57
C LYS A 5 17.46 4.84 -22.95
N GLY A 6 17.52 6.12 -23.31
CA GLY A 6 18.48 7.05 -22.73
C GLY A 6 18.40 6.99 -21.21
N PHE A 7 19.56 7.11 -20.55
CA PHE A 7 19.63 7.19 -19.10
C PHE A 7 18.69 8.28 -18.60
N ASN A 8 17.73 7.93 -17.74
CA ASN A 8 16.84 8.89 -17.10
C ASN A 8 17.36 9.16 -15.67
N PRO A 9 18.00 10.33 -15.41
CA PRO A 9 18.53 10.66 -14.09
C PRO A 9 17.45 10.76 -13.01
N TYR A 10 16.18 10.91 -13.40
CA TYR A 10 15.03 11.01 -12.50
C TYR A 10 14.32 9.68 -12.25
N GLN A 11 14.72 8.58 -12.91
CA GLN A 11 14.03 7.29 -12.82
C GLN A 11 13.92 6.76 -11.39
N ILE A 12 14.96 6.94 -10.57
CA ILE A 12 14.97 6.53 -9.17
C ILE A 12 13.95 7.33 -8.34
N ALA A 13 13.87 8.65 -8.59
CA ALA A 13 12.91 9.50 -7.90
C ALA A 13 11.46 9.14 -8.29
N VAL A 14 11.22 8.93 -9.60
CA VAL A 14 9.91 8.48 -10.11
C VAL A 14 9.48 7.18 -9.47
N SER A 15 10.31 6.13 -9.51
CA SER A 15 9.96 4.82 -8.96
C SER A 15 9.76 4.86 -7.44
N SER A 16 10.51 5.69 -6.72
CA SER A 16 10.34 5.86 -5.27
C SER A 16 9.01 6.54 -4.93
N ILE A 17 8.62 7.56 -5.69
CA ILE A 17 7.33 8.26 -5.51
C ILE A 17 6.18 7.32 -5.85
N GLU A 18 6.24 6.61 -6.97
CA GLU A 18 5.23 5.62 -7.37
C GLU A 18 5.04 4.52 -6.31
N LYS A 19 6.15 4.02 -5.75
CA LYS A 19 6.11 3.05 -4.66
C LYS A 19 5.42 3.63 -3.42
N ALA A 20 5.76 4.85 -3.02
CA ALA A 20 5.14 5.50 -1.87
C ALA A 20 3.62 5.71 -2.07
N ILE A 21 3.19 6.12 -3.26
CA ILE A 21 1.77 6.23 -3.62
C ILE A 21 1.08 4.87 -3.50
N SER A 22 1.68 3.81 -4.06
CA SER A 22 1.14 2.45 -3.99
C SER A 22 0.97 1.98 -2.55
N GLU A 23 1.97 2.17 -1.70
CA GLU A 23 1.93 1.81 -0.28
C GLU A 23 0.82 2.54 0.48
N ARG A 24 0.50 3.80 0.12
CA ARG A 24 -0.62 4.55 0.73
C ARG A 24 -1.97 4.09 0.22
N LYS A 25 -2.09 3.82 -1.07
CA LYS A 25 -3.32 3.25 -1.65
C LYS A 25 -3.64 1.87 -1.07
N GLU A 26 -2.63 1.06 -0.79
CA GLU A 26 -2.80 -0.23 -0.09
C GLU A 26 -3.34 -0.04 1.33
N LYS A 27 -2.82 0.92 2.10
CA LYS A 27 -3.31 1.23 3.45
C LYS A 27 -4.76 1.72 3.45
N LEU A 28 -5.12 2.58 2.49
CA LEU A 28 -6.50 3.04 2.32
C LEU A 28 -7.42 1.88 1.94
N LYS A 29 -6.97 0.96 1.07
CA LYS A 29 -7.73 -0.23 0.70
C LYS A 29 -7.93 -1.17 1.90
N GLU A 30 -6.90 -1.43 2.69
CA GLU A 30 -6.99 -2.25 3.91
C GLU A 30 -7.99 -1.64 4.91
N GLN A 31 -7.95 -0.32 5.09
CA GLN A 31 -8.87 0.40 5.96
C GLN A 31 -10.31 0.37 5.45
N ALA A 32 -10.54 0.55 4.14
CA ALA A 32 -11.88 0.44 3.54
C ALA A 32 -12.45 -0.98 3.65
N GLU A 33 -11.61 -2.03 3.52
CA GLU A 33 -12.03 -3.41 3.78
C GLU A 33 -12.45 -3.58 5.26
N ALA A 34 -11.68 -3.01 6.20
CA ALA A 34 -12.00 -3.04 7.62
C ALA A 34 -13.35 -2.38 7.93
N GLU A 35 -13.59 -1.20 7.37
CA GLU A 35 -14.85 -0.45 7.50
C GLU A 35 -16.03 -1.24 6.93
N SER A 36 -15.86 -1.85 5.75
CA SER A 36 -16.87 -2.71 5.14
C SER A 36 -17.20 -3.92 6.01
N ILE A 37 -16.19 -4.62 6.55
CA ILE A 37 -16.43 -5.76 7.45
C ILE A 37 -17.06 -5.29 8.77
N SER A 38 -16.64 -4.16 9.33
CA SER A 38 -17.15 -3.65 10.62
C SER A 38 -18.65 -3.38 10.62
N THR A 39 -19.23 -3.10 9.45
CA THR A 39 -20.66 -2.83 9.26
C THR A 39 -21.46 -4.05 8.77
N ASN A 40 -20.79 -5.18 8.51
CA ASN A 40 -21.41 -6.40 8.01
C ASN A 40 -21.33 -7.53 9.05
N ASP A 41 -22.45 -7.78 9.72
CA ASP A 41 -22.52 -8.78 10.80
C ASP A 41 -22.18 -10.21 10.36
N ALA A 42 -22.50 -10.58 9.11
CA ALA A 42 -22.17 -11.91 8.60
C ALA A 42 -20.65 -12.10 8.45
N LEU A 43 -19.95 -11.08 7.95
CA LEU A 43 -18.49 -11.09 7.82
C LEU A 43 -17.80 -11.03 9.20
N ARG A 44 -18.38 -10.29 10.16
CA ARG A 44 -17.88 -10.28 11.55
C ARG A 44 -18.06 -11.63 12.22
N ALA A 45 -19.22 -12.26 12.06
CA ALA A 45 -19.49 -13.59 12.60
C ALA A 45 -18.52 -14.63 12.02
N ASP A 46 -18.25 -14.58 10.71
CA ASP A 46 -17.27 -15.45 10.07
C ASP A 46 -15.86 -15.23 10.65
N LEU A 47 -15.43 -13.98 10.87
CA LEU A 47 -14.15 -13.68 11.50
C LEU A 47 -14.04 -14.28 12.92
N PHE A 48 -15.09 -14.13 13.75
CA PHE A 48 -15.10 -14.72 15.08
C PHE A 48 -15.07 -16.25 15.05
N PHE A 49 -15.74 -16.87 14.07
CA PHE A 49 -15.66 -18.31 13.86
C PHE A 49 -14.24 -18.77 13.47
N GLN A 50 -13.60 -18.04 12.56
CA GLN A 50 -12.21 -18.30 12.17
C GLN A 50 -11.23 -18.14 13.33
N LEU A 51 -11.42 -17.11 14.17
CA LEU A 51 -10.67 -16.90 15.41
C LEU A 51 -10.78 -18.11 16.34
N GLY A 52 -12.00 -18.55 16.67
CA GLY A 52 -12.22 -19.72 17.54
C GLY A 52 -11.59 -21.00 16.96
N ARG A 53 -11.66 -21.19 15.64
CA ARG A 53 -11.00 -22.32 14.97
C ARG A 53 -9.47 -22.24 15.07
N ALA A 54 -8.89 -21.05 14.94
CA ALA A 54 -7.44 -20.85 15.05
C ALA A 54 -6.94 -21.01 16.50
N GLU A 55 -7.74 -20.61 17.49
CA GLU A 55 -7.48 -20.85 18.91
C GLU A 55 -7.47 -22.35 19.22
N SER A 56 -8.49 -23.09 18.75
CA SER A 56 -8.53 -24.54 18.90
C SER A 56 -7.33 -25.24 18.24
N LYS A 57 -6.90 -24.81 17.05
CA LYS A 57 -5.66 -25.33 16.43
C LYS A 57 -4.42 -25.08 17.29
N CYS A 58 -4.31 -23.91 17.93
CA CYS A 58 -3.20 -23.61 18.84
C CYS A 58 -3.17 -24.51 20.08
N GLU A 59 -4.33 -24.94 20.55
CA GLU A 59 -4.45 -25.87 21.69
C GLU A 59 -4.14 -27.32 21.30
N LEU A 60 -4.52 -27.73 20.08
CA LEU A 60 -4.43 -29.11 19.63
C LEU A 60 -3.12 -29.45 18.91
N TYR A 61 -2.47 -28.47 18.27
CA TYR A 61 -1.27 -28.71 17.48
C TYR A 61 0.02 -28.60 18.29
N SER A 62 1.05 -29.30 17.83
CA SER A 62 2.40 -29.25 18.37
C SER A 62 3.44 -29.08 17.25
N GLY A 63 4.68 -28.75 17.62
CA GLY A 63 5.79 -28.59 16.67
C GLY A 63 5.56 -27.49 15.63
N GLU A 64 5.82 -27.78 14.36
CA GLU A 64 5.69 -26.83 13.25
C GLU A 64 4.24 -26.38 13.03
N LYS A 65 3.28 -27.31 13.13
CA LYS A 65 1.86 -27.00 12.99
C LYS A 65 1.37 -26.00 14.05
N LEU A 66 1.94 -26.03 15.25
CA LEU A 66 1.66 -25.04 16.30
C LEU A 66 2.19 -23.64 15.92
N LYS A 67 3.38 -23.57 15.31
CA LYS A 67 3.94 -22.28 14.86
C LYS A 67 3.06 -21.65 13.79
N GLU A 68 2.63 -22.46 12.82
CA GLU A 68 1.70 -22.02 11.76
C GLU A 68 0.36 -21.56 12.33
N ALA A 69 -0.23 -22.35 13.25
CA ALA A 69 -1.49 -22.00 13.91
C ALA A 69 -1.37 -20.68 14.70
N LYS A 70 -0.26 -20.47 15.42
CA LYS A 70 0.00 -19.22 16.14
C LYS A 70 0.15 -18.02 15.20
N SER A 71 0.78 -18.20 14.03
CA SER A 71 0.86 -17.16 13.01
C SER A 71 -0.54 -16.79 12.50
N GLN A 72 -1.34 -17.80 12.12
CA GLN A 72 -2.72 -17.58 11.67
C GLN A 72 -3.57 -16.86 12.74
N LEU A 73 -3.46 -17.28 14.00
CA LEU A 73 -4.17 -16.64 15.10
C LEU A 73 -3.72 -15.19 15.31
N ALA A 74 -2.42 -14.92 15.23
CA ALA A 74 -1.89 -13.56 15.35
C ALA A 74 -2.40 -12.66 14.22
N ASP A 75 -2.45 -13.16 12.98
CA ASP A 75 -2.95 -12.40 11.82
C ASP A 75 -4.45 -12.12 11.94
N LEU A 76 -5.26 -13.12 12.33
CA LEU A 76 -6.69 -12.95 12.56
C LEU A 76 -6.97 -11.96 13.71
N ARG A 77 -6.19 -11.99 14.79
CA ARG A 77 -6.31 -11.01 15.90
C ARG A 77 -5.96 -9.60 15.46
N ARG A 78 -4.94 -9.43 14.60
CA ARG A 78 -4.61 -8.13 14.00
C ARG A 78 -5.76 -7.63 13.12
N LYS A 79 -6.36 -8.50 12.30
CA LYS A 79 -7.51 -8.16 11.46
C LYS A 79 -8.73 -7.78 12.30
N ALA A 80 -9.05 -8.53 13.35
CA ALA A 80 -10.14 -8.21 14.27
C ALA A 80 -9.95 -6.84 14.94
N LYS A 81 -8.74 -6.57 15.44
CA LYS A 81 -8.42 -5.26 16.01
C LYS A 81 -8.57 -4.12 14.99
N LEU A 82 -8.12 -4.33 13.75
CA LEU A 82 -8.26 -3.35 12.68
C LEU A 82 -9.74 -3.03 12.40
N ILE A 83 -10.60 -4.05 12.41
CA ILE A 83 -12.05 -3.92 12.20
C ILE A 83 -12.72 -3.22 13.39
N ASP A 84 -12.37 -3.58 14.62
CA ASP A 84 -12.89 -2.93 15.83
C ASP A 84 -12.51 -1.44 15.89
N ASP A 85 -11.27 -1.11 15.48
CA ASP A 85 -10.77 0.26 15.44
C ASP A 85 -11.16 1.01 14.15
N ALA A 86 -11.90 0.40 13.22
CA ALA A 86 -12.08 0.92 11.85
C ALA A 86 -12.60 2.35 11.83
N TRP A 87 -13.59 2.67 12.66
CA TRP A 87 -14.20 4.00 12.76
C TRP A 87 -13.63 4.87 13.89
N SER A 88 -12.49 4.50 14.46
CA SER A 88 -11.87 5.31 15.52
C SER A 88 -11.36 6.64 14.96
N GLU A 89 -11.41 7.69 15.78
CA GLU A 89 -10.90 9.02 15.42
C GLU A 89 -9.44 8.96 14.91
N LYS A 90 -8.62 8.10 15.51
CA LYS A 90 -7.24 7.88 15.10
C LYS A 90 -7.14 7.31 13.69
N LYS A 91 -8.00 6.37 13.31
CA LYS A 91 -8.03 5.80 11.97
C LYS A 91 -8.53 6.82 10.94
N THR A 92 -9.58 7.55 11.26
CA THR A 92 -10.09 8.63 10.40
C THR A 92 -9.00 9.69 10.12
N LYS A 93 -8.25 10.12 11.15
CA LYS A 93 -7.11 11.04 10.96
C LYS A 93 -6.02 10.46 10.05
N LEU A 94 -5.75 9.15 10.14
CA LEU A 94 -4.77 8.49 9.28
C LEU A 94 -5.23 8.40 7.82
N ILE A 95 -6.53 8.19 7.57
CA ILE A 95 -7.11 8.18 6.22
C ILE A 95 -6.86 9.52 5.55
N PHE A 96 -7.29 10.63 6.17
CA PHE A 96 -7.08 11.97 5.63
C PHE A 96 -5.60 12.26 5.38
N LYS A 97 -4.73 11.86 6.31
CA LYS A 97 -3.29 12.01 6.14
C LYS A 97 -2.77 11.24 4.92
N TRP A 98 -3.22 10.00 4.70
CA TRP A 98 -2.76 9.22 3.55
C TRP A 98 -3.31 9.75 2.23
N GLU A 99 -4.54 10.28 2.21
CA GLU A 99 -5.11 10.96 1.05
C GLU A 99 -4.29 12.21 0.70
N GLU A 100 -4.00 13.07 1.68
CA GLU A 100 -3.14 14.24 1.51
C GLU A 100 -1.72 13.85 1.02
N GLU A 101 -1.09 12.86 1.64
CA GLU A 101 0.22 12.35 1.21
C GLU A 101 0.19 11.84 -0.24
N ILE A 102 -0.90 11.19 -0.68
CA ILE A 102 -1.04 10.75 -2.08
C ILE A 102 -1.12 11.96 -3.02
N GLU A 103 -1.91 12.96 -2.69
CA GLU A 103 -2.05 14.17 -3.50
C GLU A 103 -0.71 14.90 -3.66
N GLU A 104 0.03 15.07 -2.57
CA GLU A 104 1.38 15.67 -2.55
C GLU A 104 2.36 14.86 -3.41
N LEU A 105 2.36 13.53 -3.26
CA LEU A 105 3.23 12.65 -4.05
C LEU A 105 2.86 12.66 -5.53
N GLU A 106 1.59 12.71 -5.89
CA GLU A 106 1.14 12.82 -7.28
C GLU A 106 1.51 14.20 -7.88
N MET A 107 1.48 15.27 -7.09
CA MET A 107 2.03 16.57 -7.48
C MET A 107 3.54 16.50 -7.72
N ALA A 108 4.30 15.90 -6.79
CA ALA A 108 5.75 15.72 -6.93
C ALA A 108 6.09 14.88 -8.17
N LEU A 109 5.36 13.79 -8.42
CA LEU A 109 5.54 12.93 -9.59
C LEU A 109 5.33 13.72 -10.89
N ARG A 110 4.30 14.56 -10.96
CA ARG A 110 4.06 15.45 -12.10
C ARG A 110 5.21 16.44 -12.32
N GLN A 111 5.76 17.01 -11.25
CA GLN A 111 6.90 17.93 -11.33
C GLN A 111 8.18 17.23 -11.81
N VAL A 112 8.49 16.06 -11.26
CA VAL A 112 9.66 15.27 -11.68
C VAL A 112 9.54 14.86 -13.16
N ASN A 113 8.37 14.42 -13.59
CA ASN A 113 8.12 14.08 -14.99
C ASN A 113 8.17 15.30 -15.92
N ARG A 114 7.84 16.50 -15.44
CA ARG A 114 8.04 17.75 -16.18
C ARG A 114 9.52 18.06 -16.34
N LEU A 115 10.30 18.00 -15.26
CA LEU A 115 11.75 18.23 -15.30
C LEU A 115 12.46 17.26 -16.25
N PHE A 116 12.01 15.99 -16.28
CA PHE A 116 12.54 15.00 -17.21
C PHE A 116 12.25 15.39 -18.68
N ARG A 117 11.01 15.79 -19.00
CA ARG A 117 10.67 16.28 -20.35
C ARG A 117 11.48 17.50 -20.76
N ASP A 118 11.55 18.51 -19.89
CA ASP A 118 12.33 19.74 -20.13
C ASP A 118 13.82 19.42 -20.34
N HIS A 119 14.35 18.38 -19.68
CA HIS A 119 15.71 17.91 -19.88
C HIS A 119 15.90 17.20 -21.23
N GLN A 120 14.96 16.34 -21.62
CA GLN A 120 14.98 15.66 -22.92
C GLN A 120 14.91 16.66 -24.08
N ASP A 121 13.98 17.63 -24.03
CA ASP A 121 13.82 18.67 -25.05
C ASP A 121 15.12 19.46 -25.25
N LYS A 122 15.83 19.78 -24.15
CA LYS A 122 17.13 20.45 -24.21
C LYS A 122 18.18 19.57 -24.88
N LEU A 123 18.27 18.28 -24.52
CA LEU A 123 19.24 17.37 -25.12
C LEU A 123 19.03 17.22 -26.63
N GLU A 124 17.77 17.12 -27.08
CA GLU A 124 17.41 17.06 -28.50
C GLU A 124 17.82 18.34 -29.25
N LEU A 125 17.53 19.52 -28.69
CA LEU A 125 17.95 20.82 -29.25
C LEU A 125 19.48 20.93 -29.42
N PHE A 126 20.26 20.41 -28.47
CA PHE A 126 21.72 20.43 -28.56
C PHE A 126 22.27 19.40 -29.55
N SER A 127 21.57 18.29 -29.76
CA SER A 127 21.96 17.27 -30.75
C SER A 127 21.78 17.79 -32.20
N HIS A 128 20.74 18.58 -32.46
CA HIS A 128 20.47 19.16 -33.78
C HIS A 128 21.37 20.36 -34.17
N ARG A 129 22.08 20.97 -33.21
CA ARG A 129 23.04 22.05 -33.50
C ARG A 129 24.47 21.56 -33.82
N LYS A 130 24.72 20.25 -33.72
CA LYS A 130 26.04 19.64 -33.95
C LYS A 130 26.12 18.75 -35.20
N GLY A 131 25.05 18.70 -36.00
CA GLY A 131 25.05 18.12 -37.35
C GLY A 131 24.98 19.23 -38.39
#